data_AF-A0A1S2L910-F1
#
_entry.id   AF-A0A1S2L910-F1
#
_cell.length_a   1.000
_cell.length_b   1.000
_cell.length_c   1.000
_cell.angle_alpha   90.00
_cell.angle_beta   90.00
_cell.angle_gamma   90.00
#
_symmetry.space_group_name_H-M   'P 1'
#
loop_
_entity.id
_entity.type
_entity.pdbx_description
1 polymer ?
#
loop_
_entity_poly.entity_id
_entity_poly.type
_entity_poly.pdbx_seq_one_letter_code
_entity_poly.pdbx_strand_id
1 'polypeptide(L)'
;MRRIYIKVALVGVFVILLTLWGSGWLNLWKNGISVIANDVDRYHLQTYPIDGEYTVTIDLSDLRSNVGKVLYDDGNNQIYVETVYVRNESDFEVGFRTSGTYRLSGATLVSGIEHARTDNGFTSFERANAIATYRSESFKIYRSGSSGLNYRDGASFGYYLIPHDKEVVVDLDKDATMELNISNLYMHEWKKK
;
A
#
# COMPACT_ATOMS: atom_id res chain seq x y z
N MET A 1 -33.68 -17.05 37.08
CA MET A 1 -33.67 -17.04 35.60
C MET A 1 -32.60 -16.11 35.01
N ARG A 2 -32.64 -14.78 35.22
CA ARG A 2 -31.67 -13.81 34.63
C ARG A 2 -30.18 -14.16 34.83
N ARG A 3 -29.77 -14.66 36.00
CA ARG A 3 -28.37 -15.06 36.29
C ARG A 3 -27.91 -16.31 35.51
N ILE A 4 -28.81 -17.22 35.17
CA ILE A 4 -28.48 -18.44 34.40
C ILE A 4 -28.24 -18.06 32.94
N TYR A 5 -29.10 -17.21 32.37
CA TYR A 5 -28.92 -16.69 31.01
C TYR A 5 -27.60 -15.92 30.85
N ILE A 6 -27.21 -15.13 31.85
CA ILE A 6 -25.90 -14.42 31.82
C ILE A 6 -24.74 -15.42 31.82
N LYS A 7 -24.78 -16.48 32.64
CA LYS A 7 -23.73 -17.50 32.66
C LYS A 7 -23.65 -18.28 31.33
N VAL A 8 -24.79 -18.66 30.77
CA VAL A 8 -24.86 -19.34 29.47
C VAL A 8 -24.32 -18.44 28.36
N ALA A 9 -24.68 -17.15 28.36
CA ALA A 9 -24.15 -16.18 27.40
C ALA A 9 -22.63 -16.03 27.50
N LEU A 10 -22.08 -15.95 28.72
CA LEU A 10 -20.63 -15.85 28.94
C LEU A 10 -19.87 -17.08 28.43
N VAL A 11 -20.38 -18.29 28.69
CA VAL A 11 -19.79 -19.53 28.15
C VAL A 11 -19.88 -19.55 26.63
N GLY A 12 -21.00 -19.14 26.05
CA GLY A 12 -21.17 -19.03 24.60
C GLY A 12 -20.15 -18.09 23.97
N VAL A 13 -19.98 -16.88 24.53
CA VAL A 13 -18.97 -15.90 24.07
C VAL A 13 -17.56 -16.48 24.20
N PHE A 14 -17.26 -17.16 25.30
CA PHE A 14 -15.94 -17.77 25.51
C PHE A 14 -15.63 -18.86 24.47
N VAL A 15 -16.59 -19.74 24.18
CA VAL A 15 -16.43 -20.77 23.14
C VAL A 15 -16.24 -20.13 21.76
N ILE A 16 -17.02 -19.10 21.43
CA ILE A 16 -16.86 -18.35 20.16
C ILE A 16 -15.46 -17.75 20.06
N LEU A 17 -14.98 -17.08 21.10
CA LEU A 17 -13.64 -16.49 21.11
C LEU A 17 -12.53 -17.54 20.95
N LEU A 18 -12.64 -18.69 21.63
CA LEU A 18 -11.69 -19.80 21.46
C LEU A 18 -11.70 -20.36 20.04
N THR A 19 -12.88 -20.53 19.43
CA THR A 19 -12.97 -21.02 18.04
C THR A 19 -12.36 -20.02 17.05
N LEU A 20 -12.65 -18.73 17.19
CA LEU A 20 -12.09 -17.67 16.34
C LEU A 20 -10.57 -17.50 16.53
N TRP A 21 -10.08 -17.76 17.75
CA TRP A 21 -8.65 -17.74 18.03
C TRP A 21 -7.95 -18.94 17.40
N GLY A 22 -8.45 -20.16 17.62
CA GLY A 22 -7.89 -21.41 17.10
C GLY A 22 -7.92 -21.51 15.56
N SER A 23 -8.92 -20.89 14.92
CA SER A 23 -9.01 -20.84 13.45
C SER A 23 -8.06 -19.83 12.80
N GLY A 24 -7.41 -18.97 13.59
CA GLY A 24 -6.57 -17.86 13.10
C GLY A 24 -7.36 -16.64 12.59
N TRP A 25 -8.69 -16.61 12.73
CA TRP A 25 -9.53 -15.49 12.26
C TRP A 25 -9.25 -14.20 13.02
N LEU A 26 -9.03 -14.28 14.34
CA LEU A 26 -8.68 -13.09 15.15
C LEU A 26 -7.33 -12.50 14.75
N ASN A 27 -6.34 -13.36 14.46
CA ASN A 27 -5.02 -12.91 14.06
C ASN A 27 -5.08 -12.22 12.69
N LEU A 28 -5.78 -12.83 11.74
CA LEU A 28 -6.02 -12.25 10.41
C LEU A 28 -6.80 -10.93 10.49
N TRP A 29 -7.78 -10.81 11.38
CA TRP A 29 -8.54 -9.57 11.55
C TRP A 29 -7.74 -8.44 12.20
N LYS A 30 -6.77 -8.76 13.07
CA LYS A 30 -5.91 -7.78 13.72
C LYS A 30 -4.74 -7.35 12.83
N ASN A 31 -4.08 -8.32 12.20
CA ASN A 31 -2.77 -8.14 11.55
C ASN A 31 -2.82 -8.27 10.02
N GLY A 32 -3.91 -8.79 9.45
CA GLY A 32 -4.21 -8.77 8.02
C GLY A 32 -3.20 -9.51 7.14
N ILE A 33 -2.81 -8.92 6.00
CA ILE A 33 -1.89 -9.51 5.01
C ILE A 33 -0.58 -9.98 5.67
N SER A 34 -0.09 -9.26 6.68
CA SER A 34 1.15 -9.63 7.39
C SER A 34 1.12 -11.06 7.96
N VAL A 35 -0.05 -11.56 8.37
CA VAL A 35 -0.21 -12.93 8.89
C VAL A 35 0.07 -13.96 7.81
N ILE A 36 -0.33 -13.66 6.58
CA ILE A 36 -0.16 -14.55 5.43
C ILE A 36 1.25 -14.39 4.85
N ALA A 37 1.71 -13.14 4.72
CA ALA A 37 3.00 -12.84 4.14
C ALA A 37 4.19 -13.33 4.97
N ASN A 38 4.06 -13.37 6.31
CA ASN A 38 5.08 -13.89 7.20
C ASN A 38 5.01 -15.41 7.42
N ASP A 39 3.93 -16.06 6.96
CA ASP A 39 3.73 -17.50 7.14
C ASP A 39 4.27 -18.28 5.94
N VAL A 40 5.56 -18.58 6.01
CA VAL A 40 6.30 -19.27 4.95
C VAL A 40 5.93 -20.74 4.83
N ASP A 41 5.43 -21.34 5.90
CA ASP A 41 5.13 -22.77 5.94
C ASP A 41 3.81 -23.05 5.25
N ARG A 42 2.78 -22.23 5.51
CA ARG A 42 1.43 -22.44 5.00
C ARG A 42 1.14 -21.74 3.67
N TYR A 43 1.93 -20.75 3.27
CA TYR A 43 1.68 -19.99 2.04
C TYR A 43 2.90 -19.87 1.13
N HIS A 44 2.67 -19.99 -0.17
CA HIS A 44 3.63 -19.65 -1.21
C HIS A 44 3.30 -18.30 -1.82
N LEU A 45 4.33 -17.53 -2.17
CA LEU A 45 4.22 -16.22 -2.79
C LEU A 45 4.60 -16.34 -4.27
N GLN A 46 3.77 -15.79 -5.14
CA GLN A 46 4.07 -15.54 -6.54
C GLN A 46 4.06 -14.03 -6.78
N THR A 47 5.09 -13.52 -7.48
CA THR A 47 5.17 -12.12 -7.88
C THR A 47 5.31 -12.02 -9.40
N TYR A 48 4.68 -11.02 -9.99
CA TYR A 48 4.81 -10.73 -11.42
C TYR A 48 4.49 -9.25 -11.71
N PRO A 49 5.11 -8.66 -12.75
CA PRO A 49 4.81 -7.30 -13.15
C PRO A 49 3.38 -7.17 -13.68
N ILE A 50 2.80 -6.00 -13.49
CA ILE A 50 1.53 -5.60 -14.07
C ILE A 50 1.81 -4.60 -15.18
N ASP A 51 1.31 -4.92 -16.38
CA ASP A 51 1.46 -4.06 -17.54
C ASP A 51 0.64 -2.77 -17.38
N GLY A 52 1.15 -1.69 -17.96
CA GLY A 52 0.47 -0.40 -18.03
C GLY A 52 1.20 0.74 -17.34
N GLU A 53 0.63 1.91 -17.55
CA GLU A 53 1.04 3.17 -16.95
C GLU A 53 -0.17 3.76 -16.25
N TYR A 54 0.03 4.21 -15.01
CA TYR A 54 -1.03 4.63 -14.12
C TYR A 54 -0.78 6.07 -13.70
N THR A 55 -1.80 6.91 -13.86
CA THR A 55 -1.67 8.34 -13.68
C THR A 55 -2.50 8.85 -12.53
N VAL A 56 -1.93 9.76 -11.73
CA VAL A 56 -2.66 10.54 -10.72
C VAL A 56 -2.22 12.00 -10.77
N THR A 57 -3.19 12.92 -10.68
CA THR A 57 -2.90 14.37 -10.63
C THR A 57 -2.87 14.87 -9.19
N ILE A 58 -1.77 15.49 -8.82
CA ILE A 58 -1.53 16.08 -7.51
C ILE A 58 -1.72 17.60 -7.58
N ASP A 59 -2.54 18.13 -6.68
CA ASP A 59 -2.74 19.55 -6.45
C ASP A 59 -1.75 20.03 -5.38
N LEU A 60 -0.79 20.84 -5.78
CA LEU A 60 0.25 21.41 -4.93
C LEU A 60 -0.24 22.64 -4.15
N SER A 61 -1.37 23.24 -4.54
CA SER A 61 -1.98 24.37 -3.82
C SER A 61 -2.83 23.94 -2.63
N ASP A 62 -3.48 22.77 -2.73
CA ASP A 62 -4.17 22.11 -1.62
C ASP A 62 -3.69 20.67 -1.47
N LEU A 63 -2.66 20.48 -0.64
CA LEU A 63 -2.05 19.17 -0.40
C LEU A 63 -3.03 18.14 0.16
N ARG A 64 -4.01 18.57 0.96
CA ARG A 64 -4.98 17.68 1.61
C ARG A 64 -6.03 17.19 0.62
N SER A 65 -6.36 17.97 -0.41
CA SER A 65 -7.29 17.56 -1.47
C SER A 65 -6.85 16.29 -2.22
N ASN A 66 -5.58 15.94 -2.14
CA ASN A 66 -5.02 14.77 -2.81
C ASN A 66 -5.28 13.45 -2.09
N VAL A 67 -5.55 13.48 -0.79
CA VAL A 67 -5.71 12.26 0.02
C VAL A 67 -6.90 11.46 -0.51
N GLY A 68 -6.66 10.18 -0.80
CA GLY A 68 -7.65 9.27 -1.37
C GLY A 68 -7.76 9.28 -2.89
N LYS A 69 -7.01 10.14 -3.61
CA LYS A 69 -6.92 10.03 -5.07
C LYS A 69 -6.33 8.68 -5.45
N VAL A 70 -6.98 7.99 -6.38
CA VAL A 70 -6.63 6.62 -6.77
C VAL A 70 -5.66 6.65 -7.94
N LEU A 71 -4.54 5.94 -7.79
CA LEU A 71 -3.57 5.68 -8.85
C LEU A 71 -3.90 4.39 -9.61
N TYR A 72 -4.27 3.34 -8.87
CA TYR A 72 -4.53 2.01 -9.40
C TYR A 72 -5.72 1.38 -8.68
N ASP A 73 -6.59 0.70 -9.43
CA ASP A 73 -7.71 -0.07 -8.88
C ASP A 73 -8.09 -1.20 -9.85
N ASP A 74 -7.99 -2.46 -9.39
CA ASP A 74 -8.46 -3.64 -10.14
C ASP A 74 -9.74 -4.28 -9.54
N GLY A 75 -10.37 -3.58 -8.59
CA GLY A 75 -11.52 -4.04 -7.80
C GLY A 75 -11.16 -4.88 -6.57
N ASN A 76 -9.96 -5.44 -6.50
CA ASN A 76 -9.46 -6.18 -5.34
C ASN A 76 -8.30 -5.45 -4.66
N ASN A 77 -7.45 -4.81 -5.45
CA ASN A 77 -6.23 -4.14 -5.04
C ASN A 77 -6.30 -2.68 -5.48
N GLN A 78 -5.92 -1.79 -4.57
CA GLN A 78 -5.95 -0.36 -4.80
C GLN A 78 -4.63 0.27 -4.37
N ILE A 79 -4.16 1.25 -5.14
CA ILE A 79 -3.12 2.18 -4.73
C ILE A 79 -3.71 3.58 -4.75
N TYR A 80 -3.61 4.29 -3.64
CA TYR A 80 -4.14 5.63 -3.49
C TYR A 80 -3.19 6.54 -2.72
N VAL A 81 -3.34 7.84 -2.90
CA VAL A 81 -2.55 8.85 -2.20
C VAL A 81 -2.94 8.84 -0.72
N GLU A 82 -1.98 8.51 0.15
CA GLU A 82 -2.12 8.55 1.60
C GLU A 82 -1.87 9.95 2.14
N THR A 83 -0.82 10.59 1.63
CA THR A 83 -0.36 11.88 2.09
C THR A 83 0.33 12.63 0.96
N VAL A 84 0.21 13.95 0.98
CA VAL A 84 1.10 14.85 0.26
C VAL A 84 1.57 15.86 1.28
N TYR A 85 2.87 16.05 1.40
CA TYR A 85 3.43 16.99 2.34
C TYR A 85 4.66 17.67 1.76
N VAL A 86 4.98 18.81 2.34
CA VAL A 86 6.12 19.62 1.95
C VAL A 86 7.07 19.70 3.15
N ARG A 87 8.32 19.26 3.00
CA ARG A 87 9.30 19.28 4.10
C ARG A 87 9.90 20.67 4.31
N ASN A 88 10.17 21.37 3.21
CA ASN A 88 10.66 22.75 3.11
C ASN A 88 9.90 23.47 2.00
N GLU A 89 10.14 24.75 1.71
CA GLU A 89 9.36 25.54 0.73
C GLU A 89 9.24 24.92 -0.69
N SER A 90 10.13 24.00 -1.08
CA SER A 90 10.13 23.36 -2.41
C SER A 90 10.19 21.82 -2.40
N ASP A 91 10.27 21.17 -1.23
CA ASP A 91 10.51 19.72 -1.14
C ASP A 91 9.18 18.98 -0.96
N PHE A 92 8.44 18.85 -2.06
CA PHE A 92 7.17 18.12 -2.08
C PHE A 92 7.38 16.61 -2.16
N GLU A 93 6.61 15.89 -1.35
CA GLU A 93 6.63 14.43 -1.28
C GLU A 93 5.20 13.89 -1.34
N VAL A 94 4.99 12.84 -2.12
CA VAL A 94 3.74 12.06 -2.14
C VAL A 94 3.98 10.69 -1.52
N GLY A 95 3.11 10.30 -0.62
CA GLY A 95 3.03 8.95 -0.07
C GLY A 95 1.81 8.23 -0.64
N PHE A 96 2.04 7.03 -1.16
CA PHE A 96 1.03 6.09 -1.61
C PHE A 96 0.80 5.00 -0.59
N ARG A 97 -0.47 4.65 -0.42
CA ARG A 97 -0.91 3.48 0.30
C ARG A 97 -1.40 2.42 -0.65
N THR A 98 -1.00 1.19 -0.39
CA THR A 98 -1.56 0.01 -1.05
C THR A 98 -2.56 -0.68 -0.14
N SER A 99 -3.64 -1.17 -0.75
CA SER A 99 -4.67 -1.98 -0.10
C SER A 99 -4.92 -3.19 -0.97
N GLY A 100 -4.85 -4.38 -0.39
CA GLY A 100 -5.12 -5.64 -1.06
C GLY A 100 -6.21 -6.44 -0.36
N THR A 101 -6.47 -7.65 -0.86
CA THR A 101 -7.43 -8.56 -0.23
C THR A 101 -6.73 -9.66 0.54
N TYR A 102 -7.36 -10.17 1.59
CA TYR A 102 -6.84 -11.31 2.33
C TYR A 102 -7.95 -12.16 2.94
N ARG A 103 -7.71 -13.47 2.95
CA ARG A 103 -8.56 -14.51 3.53
C ARG A 103 -7.66 -15.63 4.05
N LEU A 104 -8.21 -16.56 4.83
CA LEU A 104 -7.47 -17.75 5.27
C LEU A 104 -6.96 -18.65 4.12
N SER A 105 -7.43 -18.43 2.89
CA SER A 105 -6.94 -19.13 1.69
C SER A 105 -5.75 -18.44 1.01
N GLY A 106 -5.48 -17.17 1.32
CA GLY A 106 -4.47 -16.39 0.62
C GLY A 106 -4.70 -14.88 0.67
N ALA A 107 -3.81 -14.12 0.02
CA ALA A 107 -3.89 -12.67 -0.09
C ALA A 107 -3.39 -12.20 -1.46
N THR A 108 -3.84 -11.02 -1.87
CA THR A 108 -3.36 -10.31 -3.06
C THR A 108 -2.92 -8.91 -2.68
N LEU A 109 -1.91 -8.38 -3.36
CA LEU A 109 -1.51 -6.98 -3.22
C LEU A 109 -0.83 -6.46 -4.49
N VAL A 110 -1.25 -5.29 -4.96
CA VAL A 110 -0.52 -4.53 -6.00
C VAL A 110 0.28 -3.41 -5.35
N SER A 111 1.54 -3.28 -5.73
CA SER A 111 2.46 -2.29 -5.13
C SER A 111 3.51 -1.82 -6.11
N GLY A 112 4.04 -0.60 -5.91
CA GLY A 112 5.25 -0.14 -6.60
C GLY A 112 6.55 -0.81 -6.11
N ILE A 113 6.44 -1.62 -5.06
CA ILE A 113 7.54 -2.37 -4.44
C ILE A 113 7.23 -3.84 -4.55
N GLU A 114 8.19 -4.60 -5.08
CA GLU A 114 8.16 -6.05 -5.03
C GLU A 114 8.63 -6.52 -3.66
N HIS A 115 7.73 -7.05 -2.85
CA HIS A 115 8.05 -7.81 -1.67
C HIS A 115 8.42 -9.24 -2.05
N ALA A 116 9.64 -9.65 -1.71
CA ALA A 116 10.18 -10.94 -2.11
C ALA A 116 10.75 -11.71 -0.92
N ARG A 117 10.88 -13.03 -1.11
CA ARG A 117 11.57 -13.91 -0.18
C ARG A 117 12.88 -14.36 -0.83
N THR A 118 13.95 -14.28 -0.06
CA THR A 118 15.27 -14.81 -0.42
C THR A 118 15.72 -15.79 0.66
N ASP A 119 16.82 -16.51 0.42
CA ASP A 119 17.42 -17.40 1.43
C ASP A 119 17.80 -16.65 2.72
N ASN A 120 18.02 -15.34 2.63
CA ASN A 120 18.33 -14.45 3.75
C ASN A 120 17.09 -13.83 4.42
N GLY A 121 15.89 -14.28 4.06
CA GLY A 121 14.63 -13.80 4.61
C GLY A 121 13.86 -12.85 3.68
N PHE A 122 12.98 -12.04 4.27
CA PHE A 122 12.12 -11.11 3.55
C PHE A 122 12.93 -9.90 3.05
N THR A 123 12.78 -9.56 1.78
CA THR A 123 13.42 -8.41 1.14
C THR A 123 12.41 -7.64 0.30
N SER A 124 12.82 -6.50 -0.24
CA SER A 124 11.99 -5.71 -1.14
C SER A 124 12.82 -5.11 -2.26
N PHE A 125 12.29 -5.13 -3.48
CA PHE A 125 12.91 -4.59 -4.67
C PHE A 125 12.11 -3.41 -5.21
N GLU A 126 12.81 -2.34 -5.58
CA GLU A 126 12.22 -1.24 -6.33
C GLU A 126 12.01 -1.69 -7.78
N ARG A 127 10.75 -1.73 -8.21
CA ARG A 127 10.40 -2.11 -9.58
C ARG A 127 9.72 -0.97 -10.31
N ALA A 128 8.87 -0.22 -9.62
CA ALA A 128 8.12 0.84 -10.27
C ALA A 128 9.01 1.96 -10.81
N ASN A 129 8.70 2.40 -12.02
CA ASN A 129 9.24 3.63 -12.59
C ASN A 129 8.24 4.75 -12.34
N ALA A 130 8.73 5.94 -11.99
CA ALA A 130 7.89 7.08 -11.73
C ALA A 130 8.39 8.30 -12.49
N ILE A 131 7.46 8.98 -13.16
CA ILE A 131 7.68 10.19 -13.92
C ILE A 131 6.69 11.24 -13.40
N ALA A 132 7.17 12.44 -13.13
CA ALA A 132 6.31 13.59 -12.90
C ALA A 132 6.31 14.48 -14.13
N THR A 133 5.15 15.05 -14.46
CA THR A 133 4.97 16.06 -15.48
C THR A 133 4.44 17.34 -14.82
N TYR A 134 5.20 18.42 -14.97
CA TYR A 134 4.84 19.75 -14.48
C TYR A 134 5.05 20.75 -15.61
N ARG A 135 4.03 21.56 -15.94
CA ARG A 135 4.08 22.56 -17.02
C ARG A 135 4.58 22.00 -18.36
N SER A 136 4.10 20.81 -18.74
CA SER A 136 4.51 20.08 -19.96
C SER A 136 5.95 19.55 -19.98
N GLU A 137 6.70 19.68 -18.88
CA GLU A 137 8.01 19.04 -18.75
C GLU A 137 7.90 17.77 -17.91
N SER A 138 8.36 16.65 -18.46
CA SER A 138 8.43 15.37 -17.76
C SER A 138 9.83 15.07 -17.26
N PHE A 139 9.95 14.53 -16.05
CA PHE A 139 11.21 14.13 -15.47
C PHE A 139 11.02 12.92 -14.56
N LYS A 140 12.08 12.11 -14.44
CA LYS A 140 12.09 10.98 -13.53
C LYS A 140 12.06 11.48 -12.09
N ILE A 141 11.26 10.83 -11.26
CA ILE A 141 11.21 11.07 -9.82
C ILE A 141 11.71 9.86 -9.04
N TYR A 142 12.20 10.11 -7.83
CA TYR A 142 12.91 9.12 -7.03
C TYR A 142 12.15 8.79 -5.75
N ARG A 143 12.23 7.52 -5.34
CA ARG A 143 11.54 7.04 -4.15
C ARG A 143 12.02 7.76 -2.89
N SER A 144 11.07 8.26 -2.10
CA SER A 144 11.34 8.90 -0.79
C SER A 144 11.40 7.91 0.36
N GLY A 145 10.60 6.84 0.29
CA GLY A 145 10.53 5.83 1.33
C GLY A 145 9.60 4.68 0.99
N SER A 146 9.58 3.71 1.89
CA SER A 146 8.76 2.50 1.79
C SER A 146 8.52 1.86 3.14
N SER A 147 7.41 1.13 3.28
CA SER A 147 7.16 0.24 4.40
C SER A 147 7.22 -1.23 3.98
N GLY A 148 7.39 -2.12 4.97
CA GLY A 148 7.01 -3.51 4.80
C GLY A 148 5.48 -3.70 4.82
N LEU A 149 5.06 -4.96 4.81
CA LEU A 149 3.65 -5.38 4.96
C LEU A 149 3.21 -5.28 6.43
N ASN A 150 3.44 -4.13 7.06
CA ASN A 150 3.26 -3.92 8.49
C ASN A 150 1.84 -3.46 8.84
N TYR A 151 1.06 -3.09 7.83
CA TYR A 151 -0.33 -2.72 8.00
C TYR A 151 -1.25 -3.85 7.56
N ARG A 152 -2.45 -3.83 8.15
CA ARG A 152 -3.46 -4.87 7.94
C ARG A 152 -3.73 -5.14 6.46
N ASP A 153 -3.83 -4.09 5.67
CA ASP A 153 -4.35 -4.22 4.31
C ASP A 153 -3.24 -4.05 3.24
N GLY A 154 -1.99 -3.76 3.60
CA GLY A 154 -0.92 -3.55 2.62
C GLY A 154 0.34 -2.87 3.15
N ALA A 155 1.01 -2.14 2.24
CA ALA A 155 2.27 -1.41 2.46
C ALA A 155 2.14 0.04 1.97
N SER A 156 3.19 0.84 2.16
CA SER A 156 3.29 2.18 1.59
C SER A 156 4.61 2.39 0.87
N PHE A 157 4.59 3.31 -0.08
CA PHE A 157 5.76 3.79 -0.81
C PHE A 157 5.56 5.25 -1.18
N GLY A 158 6.63 6.02 -1.38
CA GLY A 158 6.50 7.43 -1.71
C GLY A 158 7.56 7.91 -2.69
N TYR A 159 7.35 9.09 -3.25
CA TYR A 159 8.26 9.73 -4.20
C TYR A 159 8.44 11.21 -3.85
N TYR A 160 9.65 11.71 -4.08
CA TYR A 160 9.90 13.15 -4.15
C TYR A 160 9.34 13.68 -5.47
N LEU A 161 8.43 14.65 -5.41
CA LEU A 161 7.81 15.23 -6.60
C LEU A 161 8.77 16.13 -7.39
N ILE A 162 9.80 16.65 -6.72
CA ILE A 162 10.86 17.44 -7.33
C ILE A 162 12.16 16.63 -7.23
N PRO A 163 12.82 16.33 -8.35
CA PRO A 163 14.01 15.50 -8.35
C PRO A 163 15.23 16.32 -7.93
N HIS A 164 16.17 15.71 -7.21
CA HIS A 164 17.36 16.42 -6.70
C HIS A 164 18.41 16.72 -7.77
N ASP A 165 18.29 16.12 -8.95
CA ASP A 165 19.24 16.22 -10.07
C ASP A 165 18.80 17.23 -11.14
N LYS A 166 17.64 17.88 -10.99
CA LYS A 166 17.12 18.89 -11.91
C LYS A 166 16.53 20.06 -11.14
N GLU A 167 16.86 21.28 -11.55
CA GLU A 167 16.22 22.48 -11.03
C GLU A 167 14.80 22.60 -11.61
N VAL A 168 13.78 22.44 -10.76
CA VAL A 168 12.38 22.63 -11.11
C VAL A 168 11.81 23.72 -10.21
N VAL A 169 11.50 24.88 -10.80
CA VAL A 169 10.90 26.00 -10.07
C VAL A 169 9.37 25.79 -10.04
N VAL A 170 8.86 25.43 -8.87
CA VAL A 170 7.42 25.34 -8.61
C VAL A 170 6.85 26.73 -8.41
N ASP A 171 5.87 27.11 -9.23
CA ASP A 171 5.18 28.39 -9.12
C ASP A 171 3.67 28.13 -9.22
N LEU A 172 3.06 28.10 -8.03
CA LEU A 172 1.67 27.70 -7.80
C LEU A 172 0.67 28.69 -8.39
N ASP A 173 1.09 29.94 -8.66
CA ASP A 173 0.22 30.97 -9.23
C ASP A 173 -0.07 30.73 -10.71
N LYS A 174 0.85 30.08 -11.45
CA LYS A 174 0.60 29.72 -12.86
C LYS A 174 0.10 28.30 -13.05
N ASP A 175 0.63 27.35 -12.28
CA ASP A 175 0.22 25.95 -12.36
C ASP A 175 0.44 25.29 -11.00
N ALA A 176 -0.66 24.91 -10.37
CA ALA A 176 -0.66 24.21 -9.10
C ALA A 176 -0.77 22.68 -9.27
N THR A 177 -0.82 22.16 -10.50
CA THR A 177 -1.05 20.74 -10.73
C THR A 177 0.19 20.04 -11.24
N MET A 178 0.42 18.83 -10.75
CA MET A 178 1.49 17.95 -11.22
C MET A 178 0.91 16.58 -11.52
N GLU A 179 1.18 16.06 -12.70
CA GLU A 179 0.77 14.71 -13.09
C GLU A 179 1.88 13.72 -12.73
N LEU A 180 1.51 12.61 -12.10
CA LEU A 180 2.43 11.51 -11.81
C LEU A 180 2.01 10.30 -12.62
N ASN A 181 2.92 9.77 -13.42
CA ASN A 181 2.79 8.51 -14.14
C ASN A 181 3.70 7.47 -13.47
N ILE A 182 3.11 6.36 -13.05
CA ILE A 182 3.80 5.24 -12.42
C ILE A 182 3.57 3.98 -13.26
N SER A 183 4.64 3.27 -13.58
CA SER A 183 4.61 2.04 -14.36
C SER A 183 5.42 0.93 -13.69
N ASN A 184 5.30 -0.30 -14.21
CA ASN A 184 5.98 -1.48 -13.66
C ASN A 184 5.61 -1.76 -12.19
N LEU A 185 4.30 -1.66 -11.89
CA LEU A 185 3.73 -2.14 -10.63
C LEU A 185 3.86 -3.67 -10.55
N TYR A 186 3.85 -4.21 -9.34
CA TYR A 186 4.00 -5.65 -9.10
C TYR A 186 2.81 -6.21 -8.34
N MET A 187 2.28 -7.32 -8.86
CA MET A 187 1.32 -8.16 -8.17
C MET A 187 2.03 -9.10 -7.21
N HIS A 188 1.44 -9.27 -6.03
CA HIS A 188 1.81 -10.27 -5.05
C HIS A 188 0.61 -11.16 -4.81
N GLU A 189 0.79 -12.46 -5.02
CA GLU A 189 -0.25 -13.44 -4.79
C GLU A 189 0.26 -14.48 -3.78
N TRP A 190 -0.28 -14.43 -2.56
CA TRP A 190 -0.07 -15.47 -1.57
C TRP A 190 -1.17 -16.50 -1.66
N LYS A 191 -0.79 -17.75 -1.88
CA LYS A 191 -1.71 -18.89 -1.94
C LYS A 191 -1.34 -19.91 -0.89
N LYS A 192 -2.35 -20.47 -0.23
CA LYS A 192 -2.14 -21.56 0.72
C LYS A 192 -1.52 -22.76 -0.02
N LYS A 193 -0.52 -23.38 0.59
CA LYS A 193 0.09 -24.63 0.10
C LYS A 193 -0.85 -25.82 0.29
#